data_AF-A0A6G3CQ75-F1
#
_entry.id   AF-A0A6G3CQ75-F1
#
_cell.length_a   1.000
_cell.length_b   1.000
_cell.length_c   1.000
_cell.angle_alpha   90.00
_cell.angle_beta   90.00
_cell.angle_gamma   90.00
#
_symmetry.space_group_name_H-M   'P 1'
#
loop_
_entity.id
_entity.type
_entity.pdbx_description
1 polymer ?
#
loop_
_entity_poly.entity_id
_entity_poly.type
_entity_poly.pdbx_seq_one_letter_code
_entity_poly.pdbx_strand_id
1 'polypeptide(L)'
;MAKTSVSNETDSMLCLWVEPWGTDHWMRPGEEFTVVTQTAPEESPFNIVVHSQGVTVWVNSANDSEVFDKNGNPAPCGHQRPADAGF
;
A
#
# COMPACT_ATOMS: atom_id res chain seq x y z
N MET A 1 13.16 -11.08 -0.67
CA MET A 1 12.01 -10.22 -0.32
C MET A 1 11.52 -9.58 -1.60
N ALA A 2 10.23 -9.73 -1.88
CA ALA A 2 9.58 -9.07 -3.00
C ALA A 2 9.13 -7.67 -2.58
N LYS A 3 9.16 -6.72 -3.51
CA LYS A 3 8.75 -5.33 -3.28
C LYS A 3 7.92 -4.82 -4.44
N THR A 4 6.95 -3.97 -4.16
CA THR A 4 6.25 -3.16 -5.17
C THR A 4 6.02 -1.76 -4.63
N SER A 5 6.16 -0.75 -5.50
CA SER A 5 5.87 0.64 -5.16
C SER A 5 4.54 1.07 -5.77
N VAL A 6 3.82 1.93 -5.07
CA VAL A 6 2.64 2.65 -5.56
C VAL A 6 2.82 4.13 -5.26
N SER A 7 2.77 4.95 -6.29
CA SER A 7 2.97 6.40 -6.21
C SER A 7 1.64 7.11 -6.46
N ASN A 8 1.30 8.07 -5.60
CA ASN A 8 0.12 8.92 -5.77
C ASN A 8 0.46 10.14 -6.63
N GLU A 9 0.37 10.00 -7.94
CA GLU A 9 0.57 11.10 -8.89
C GLU A 9 -0.73 11.89 -9.20
N THR A 10 -1.75 11.73 -8.35
CA THR A 10 -3.00 12.49 -8.46
C THR A 10 -2.93 13.79 -7.65
N ASP A 11 -3.96 14.63 -7.77
CA ASP A 11 -4.12 15.86 -6.98
C ASP A 11 -4.89 15.65 -5.67
N SER A 12 -5.25 14.41 -5.35
CA SER A 12 -6.09 14.06 -4.20
C SER A 12 -5.41 13.07 -3.26
N MET A 13 -5.96 12.93 -2.06
CA MET A 13 -5.51 11.89 -1.12
C MET A 13 -5.90 10.51 -1.67
N LEU A 14 -4.94 9.59 -1.69
CA LEU A 14 -5.14 8.23 -2.19
C LEU A 14 -4.99 7.22 -1.05
N CYS A 15 -5.97 6.34 -0.89
CA CYS A 15 -5.86 5.20 0.02
C CYS A 15 -5.21 4.01 -0.70
N LEU A 16 -4.19 3.44 -0.06
CA LEU A 16 -3.58 2.16 -0.42
C LEU A 16 -4.05 1.08 0.57
N TRP A 17 -4.81 0.11 0.10
CA TRP A 17 -5.12 -1.10 0.85
C TRP A 17 -4.06 -2.17 0.62
N VAL A 18 -3.66 -2.85 1.69
CA VAL A 18 -2.83 -4.06 1.62
C VAL A 18 -3.65 -5.25 2.10
N GLU A 19 -3.93 -6.15 1.17
CA GLU A 19 -4.73 -7.35 1.37
C GLU A 19 -3.83 -8.60 1.40
N PRO A 20 -4.22 -9.66 2.15
CA PRO A 20 -5.53 -9.91 2.76
C PRO A 20 -5.70 -9.36 4.20
N TRP A 21 -4.77 -8.55 4.72
CA TRP A 21 -4.84 -8.07 6.11
C TRP A 21 -5.81 -6.89 6.32
N GLY A 22 -6.42 -6.35 5.26
CA GLY A 22 -7.34 -5.22 5.34
C GLY A 22 -6.70 -3.96 5.94
N THR A 23 -5.39 -3.76 5.76
CA THR A 23 -4.71 -2.54 6.26
C THR A 23 -4.79 -1.42 5.25
N ASP A 24 -4.94 -0.18 5.70
CA ASP A 24 -5.00 1.01 4.85
C ASP A 24 -3.90 2.02 5.18
N HIS A 25 -3.34 2.63 4.14
CA HIS A 25 -2.23 3.58 4.22
C HIS A 25 -2.52 4.74 3.27
N TRP A 26 -2.52 5.97 3.76
CA TRP A 26 -2.97 7.11 2.97
C TRP A 26 -1.81 7.95 2.48
N MET A 27 -1.80 8.23 1.18
CA MET A 27 -0.80 9.04 0.49
C MET A 27 -1.37 10.40 0.11
N ARG A 28 -0.64 11.46 0.43
CA ARG A 28 -0.85 12.79 -0.15
C ARG A 28 -0.40 12.80 -1.62
N PRO A 29 -0.84 13.79 -2.42
CA PRO A 29 -0.28 14.03 -3.74
C PRO A 29 1.25 14.05 -3.73
N GLY A 30 1.87 13.27 -4.61
CA GLY A 30 3.33 13.13 -4.76
C GLY A 30 4.02 12.22 -3.75
N GLU A 31 3.28 11.51 -2.90
CA GLU A 31 3.82 10.49 -2.00
C GLU A 31 3.85 9.10 -2.65
N GLU A 32 4.72 8.24 -2.13
CA GLU A 32 4.88 6.86 -2.57
C GLU A 32 4.99 5.95 -1.35
N PHE A 33 4.38 4.77 -1.45
CA PHE A 33 4.62 3.66 -0.55
C PHE A 33 5.22 2.45 -1.25
N THR A 34 6.14 1.78 -0.55
CA THR A 34 6.67 0.47 -0.93
C THR A 34 6.07 -0.60 -0.03
N VAL A 35 5.40 -1.59 -0.63
CA VAL A 35 4.94 -2.80 0.06
C VAL A 35 6.00 -3.88 -0.07
N VAL A 36 6.37 -4.51 1.05
CA VAL A 36 7.41 -5.54 1.13
C VAL A 36 6.81 -6.82 1.71
N THR A 37 7.12 -7.98 1.11
CA THR A 37 6.81 -9.29 1.70
C THR A 37 7.98 -10.27 1.55
N GLN A 38 8.03 -11.27 2.43
CA GLN A 38 9.00 -12.35 2.38
C GLN A 38 8.57 -13.43 1.38
N THR A 39 8.70 -13.19 0.08
CA THR A 39 8.51 -14.24 -0.95
C THR A 39 9.66 -14.24 -1.95
N ALA A 40 9.85 -15.40 -2.60
CA ALA A 40 10.79 -15.56 -3.70
C ALA A 40 10.29 -14.81 -4.95
N PRO A 41 11.16 -14.12 -5.72
CA PRO A 41 10.75 -13.28 -6.87
C PRO A 41 10.10 -14.03 -8.05
N GLU A 42 10.16 -15.37 -8.04
CA GLU A 42 9.67 -16.23 -9.12
C GLU A 42 8.16 -16.54 -9.06
N GLU A 43 7.50 -16.15 -7.96
CA GLU A 43 6.04 -16.09 -7.84
C GLU A 43 5.56 -14.67 -8.17
N SER A 44 4.37 -14.52 -8.77
CA SER A 44 3.71 -13.20 -8.88
C SER A 44 3.34 -12.75 -7.45
N PRO A 45 4.15 -11.91 -6.79
CA PRO A 45 4.04 -11.73 -5.34
C PRO A 45 2.91 -10.78 -4.98
N PHE A 46 2.49 -9.97 -5.95
CA PHE A 46 1.49 -8.94 -5.79
C PHE A 46 0.53 -8.94 -6.97
N ASN A 47 -0.75 -8.71 -6.70
CA ASN A 47 -1.69 -8.18 -7.67
C ASN A 47 -2.01 -6.73 -7.31
N ILE A 48 -2.02 -5.83 -8.29
CA ILE A 48 -2.36 -4.42 -8.09
C ILE A 48 -3.72 -4.16 -8.74
N VAL A 49 -4.66 -3.65 -7.95
CA VAL A 49 -6.01 -3.33 -8.39
C VAL A 49 -6.23 -1.83 -8.18
N VAL A 50 -6.51 -1.11 -9.27
CA VAL A 50 -6.87 0.31 -9.23
C VAL A 50 -8.39 0.43 -9.30
N HIS A 51 -8.98 1.17 -8.38
CA HIS A 51 -10.43 1.36 -8.30
C HIS A 51 -10.79 2.78 -7.86
N SER A 52 -12.09 3.10 -7.88
CA SER A 52 -12.57 4.48 -7.64
C SER A 52 -12.31 5.01 -6.23
N GLN A 53 -11.93 4.15 -5.28
CA GLN A 53 -11.63 4.54 -3.90
C GLN A 53 -10.12 4.57 -3.62
N GLY A 54 -9.28 4.07 -4.54
CA GLY A 54 -7.84 4.08 -4.41
C GLY A 54 -7.18 2.87 -5.08
N VAL A 55 -6.19 2.29 -4.40
CA VAL A 55 -5.41 1.16 -4.91
C VAL A 55 -5.37 0.05 -3.88
N THR A 56 -5.56 -1.19 -4.30
CA THR A 56 -5.29 -2.38 -3.49
C THR A 56 -4.02 -3.06 -4.01
N VAL A 57 -3.10 -3.34 -3.10
CA VAL A 57 -2.01 -4.31 -3.31
C VAL A 57 -2.39 -5.59 -2.60
N TRP A 58 -2.70 -6.62 -3.38
CA TRP A 58 -2.93 -7.96 -2.86
C TRP A 58 -1.61 -8.69 -2.77
N VAL A 59 -1.19 -9.10 -1.58
CA VAL A 59 -0.02 -9.93 -1.38
C VAL A 59 -0.43 -11.39 -1.52
N ASN A 60 0.15 -12.08 -2.51
CA ASN A 60 -0.25 -13.45 -2.85
C ASN A 60 0.44 -14.51 -1.99
N SER A 61 1.50 -14.13 -1.27
CA SER A 61 2.17 -15.01 -0.31
C SER A 61 1.35 -15.13 0.97
N ALA A 62 1.53 -16.24 1.69
CA ALA A 62 0.98 -16.39 3.05
C ALA A 62 1.83 -15.67 4.12
N ASN A 63 2.83 -14.88 3.72
CA ASN A 63 3.78 -14.22 4.61
C ASN A 63 3.34 -12.78 4.86
N ASP A 64 3.64 -12.27 6.06
CA ASP A 64 3.33 -10.89 6.44
C ASP A 64 3.90 -9.85 5.45
N SER A 65 3.29 -8.67 5.49
CA SER A 65 3.70 -7.52 4.70
C SER A 65 3.94 -6.28 5.54
N GLU A 66 4.89 -5.46 5.12
CA GLU A 66 5.20 -4.15 5.72
C GLU A 66 5.13 -3.07 4.65
N VAL A 67 4.78 -1.85 5.06
CA VAL A 67 4.67 -0.68 4.17
C VAL A 67 5.64 0.39 4.63
N PHE A 68 6.36 0.99 3.68
CA PHE A 68 7.35 2.02 3.96
C PHE A 68 7.14 3.24 3.05
N ASP A 69 7.41 4.44 3.57
CA ASP A 69 7.50 5.66 2.77
C ASP A 69 8.74 5.67 1.86
N LYS A 70 8.83 6.66 0.97
CA LYS A 70 9.98 6.85 0.06
C LYS A 70 11.34 7.01 0.75
N ASN A 71 11.35 7.38 2.04
CA ASN A 71 12.57 7.53 2.84
C ASN A 71 12.93 6.24 3.60
N GLY A 72 12.08 5.20 3.51
CA GLY A 72 12.25 3.94 4.22
C GLY A 72 11.67 3.94 5.65
N ASN A 73 10.87 4.94 6.04
CA ASN A 73 10.19 4.93 7.33
C ASN A 73 8.94 4.04 7.28
N PRO A 74 8.62 3.28 8.34
CA PRO A 74 7.39 2.49 8.39
C PRO A 74 6.13 3.36 8.27
N ALA A 75 5.21 2.96 7.41
CA ALA A 75 3.84 3.45 7.34
C ALA A 75 2.93 2.37 7.93
N PRO A 76 2.52 2.49 9.22
CA PRO A 76 1.61 1.51 9.82
C PRO A 76 0.18 1.69 9.30
N CYS A 77 -0.67 0.67 9.50
CA CYS A 77 -2.10 0.78 9.23
C CYS A 77 -2.70 2.05 9.86
N GLY A 78 -3.49 2.78 9.07
CA GLY A 78 -4.07 4.08 9.43
C GLY A 78 -3.12 5.27 9.25
N HIS A 79 -1.93 5.09 8.68
CA HIS A 79 -1.01 6.18 8.39
C HIS A 79 -1.70 7.26 7.55
N GLN A 80 -1.70 8.50 8.05
CA GLN A 80 -2.38 9.67 7.47
C GLN A 80 -3.88 9.50 7.16
N ARG A 81 -4.56 8.52 7.79
CA ARG A 81 -6.01 8.34 7.60
C ARG A 81 -6.74 9.66 7.91
N PRO A 82 -7.56 10.18 6.98
CA PRO A 82 -8.32 11.40 7.23
C PRO A 82 -9.19 11.29 8.48
N ALA A 83 -9.18 12.32 9.32
CA ALA A 83 -9.97 12.36 10.56
C ALA A 83 -11.49 12.29 10.27
N ASP A 84 -11.91 12.85 9.14
CA ASP A 84 -13.29 12.87 8.66
C ASP A 84 -13.48 11.92 7.46
N ALA A 85 -13.06 10.65 7.59
CA ALA A 85 -13.29 9.66 6.54
C ALA A 85 -14.78 9.38 6.26
N GLY A 86 -15.69 10.00 7.02
CA GLY A 86 -17.11 10.11 6.67
C GLY A 86 -17.80 8.77 6.44
N PHE A 87 -17.54 7.80 7.33
CA PHE A 87 -18.35 6.58 7.39
C PHE A 87 -19.77 6.89 7.88
#